data_AF-A0A800BTZ5-F1
#
_entry.id   AF-A0A800BTZ5-F1
#
_cell.length_a   1.000
_cell.length_b   1.000
_cell.length_c   1.000
_cell.angle_alpha   90.00
_cell.angle_beta   90.00
_cell.angle_gamma   90.00
#
_symmetry.space_group_name_H-M   'P 1'
#
loop_
_entity.id
_entity.type
_entity.pdbx_description
1 polymer ?
#
loop_
_entity_poly.entity_id
_entity_poly.type
_entity_poly.pdbx_seq_one_letter_code
_entity_poly.pdbx_strand_id
1 'polypeptide(L)'
;MLKTEFKPAETLYQASRHLFKAGGKMLRPYLAFKACEAVGGVGGKAIPAAAALEVLHTFTLIHDDIIDRDLVRRGGPSVHAQWGEPTAIIAGDFLFAKVFQAASKGLRLRGVSEQTIVRVVETLAEATLKICEGQMLDMEFERRSMVSEEEYLAMVERKTAYLF
;
A
#
# COMPACT_ATOMS: atom_id res chain seq x y z
N MET A 1 -10.86 -5.19 -41.85
CA MET A 1 -10.05 -5.28 -40.62
C MET A 1 -10.79 -4.52 -39.52
N LEU A 2 -11.56 -5.22 -38.68
CA LEU A 2 -12.27 -4.60 -37.56
C LEU A 2 -11.25 -4.18 -36.50
N LYS A 3 -11.08 -2.87 -36.27
CA LYS A 3 -10.38 -2.36 -35.09
C LYS A 3 -11.31 -2.62 -33.91
N THR A 4 -11.08 -3.68 -33.16
CA THR A 4 -11.74 -3.89 -31.87
C THR A 4 -11.28 -2.77 -30.95
N GLU A 5 -12.15 -1.80 -30.65
CA GLU A 5 -11.91 -0.81 -29.60
C GLU A 5 -11.83 -1.55 -28.26
N PHE A 6 -10.62 -1.69 -27.73
CA PHE A 6 -10.42 -2.16 -26.37
C PHE A 6 -11.02 -1.14 -25.40
N LYS A 7 -12.12 -1.52 -24.74
CA LYS A 7 -12.63 -0.74 -23.62
C LYS A 7 -11.62 -0.79 -22.47
N PRO A 8 -11.34 0.34 -21.79
CA PRO A 8 -10.50 0.34 -20.59
C PRO A 8 -11.01 -0.68 -19.57
N ALA A 9 -10.09 -1.27 -18.79
CA ALA A 9 -10.42 -2.21 -17.72
C ALA A 9 -11.10 -1.49 -16.53
N GLU A 10 -12.30 -0.95 -16.75
CA GLU A 10 -13.02 -0.08 -15.81
C GLU A 10 -13.18 -0.73 -14.43
N THR A 11 -13.51 -2.03 -14.39
CA THR A 11 -13.62 -2.81 -13.14
C THR A 11 -12.35 -2.74 -12.31
N LEU A 12 -11.17 -2.85 -12.93
CA LEU A 12 -9.89 -2.76 -12.24
C LEU A 12 -9.72 -1.38 -11.58
N TYR A 13 -10.00 -0.31 -12.32
CA TYR A 13 -9.90 1.05 -11.80
C TYR A 13 -10.92 1.33 -10.68
N GLN A 14 -12.13 0.78 -10.78
CA GLN A 14 -13.15 0.91 -9.74
C GLN A 14 -12.75 0.17 -8.47
N ALA A 15 -12.35 -1.10 -8.59
CA ALA A 15 -11.88 -1.91 -7.48
C ALA A 15 -10.65 -1.28 -6.79
N SER A 16 -9.66 -0.85 -7.57
CA SER A 16 -8.44 -0.21 -7.06
C SER A 16 -8.70 1.12 -6.34
N ARG A 17 -9.79 1.81 -6.66
CA ARG A 17 -10.16 3.10 -6.04
C ARG A 17 -11.12 2.95 -4.85
N HIS A 18 -11.64 1.76 -4.61
CA HIS A 18 -12.72 1.53 -3.65
C HIS A 18 -12.39 2.00 -2.24
N LEU A 19 -11.29 1.50 -1.67
CA LEU A 19 -10.91 1.83 -0.29
C LEU A 19 -10.48 3.29 -0.10
N PHE A 20 -9.98 3.95 -1.17
CA PHE A 20 -9.70 5.39 -1.13
C PHE A 20 -10.98 6.22 -1.02
N LYS A 21 -12.07 5.81 -1.68
CA LYS A 21 -13.37 6.49 -1.60
C LYS A 21 -14.02 6.34 -0.23
N ALA A 22 -13.78 5.23 0.46
CA ALA A 22 -14.21 5.03 1.85
C ALA A 22 -13.49 5.97 2.84
N GLY A 23 -12.42 6.64 2.43
CA GLY A 23 -11.63 7.53 3.27
C GLY A 23 -10.72 6.77 4.22
N GLY A 24 -9.88 7.48 4.96
CA GLY A 24 -8.93 6.89 5.91
C GLY A 24 -8.31 7.98 6.78
N LYS A 25 -7.57 7.59 7.83
CA LYS A 25 -6.95 8.56 8.74
C LYS A 25 -5.80 9.36 8.10
N MET A 26 -5.25 8.88 6.98
CA MET A 26 -4.14 9.52 6.25
C MET A 26 -2.92 9.81 7.13
N LEU A 27 -2.68 8.99 8.15
CA LEU A 27 -1.62 9.22 9.14
C LEU A 27 -0.22 9.11 8.52
N ARG A 28 0.04 8.06 7.74
CA ARG A 28 1.36 7.85 7.11
C ARG A 28 1.71 8.93 6.08
N PRO A 29 0.79 9.32 5.17
CA PRO A 29 1.05 10.45 4.27
C PRO A 29 1.32 11.76 5.02
N TYR A 30 0.56 12.01 6.10
CA TYR A 30 0.74 13.20 6.92
C TYR A 30 2.12 13.21 7.59
N LEU A 31 2.54 12.08 8.16
CA LEU A 31 3.86 11.94 8.79
C LEU A 31 4.99 12.10 7.77
N ALA A 32 4.91 11.47 6.59
CA ALA A 32 5.91 11.63 5.54
C ALA A 32 6.02 13.10 5.06
N PHE A 33 4.89 13.78 4.90
CA PHE A 33 4.85 15.20 4.57
C PHE A 33 5.50 16.04 5.67
N LYS A 34 5.15 15.82 6.94
CA LYS A 34 5.68 16.57 8.09
C LYS A 34 7.15 16.27 8.37
N ALA A 35 7.60 15.04 8.17
CA ALA A 35 9.00 14.67 8.28
C ALA A 35 9.85 15.43 7.26
N CYS A 36 9.36 15.58 6.02
CA CYS A 36 10.02 16.38 5.01
C CYS A 36 10.17 17.85 5.45
N GLU A 37 9.11 18.46 5.98
CA GLU A 37 9.18 19.84 6.50
C GLU A 37 10.11 19.96 7.72
N ALA A 38 10.07 18.99 8.63
CA ALA A 38 10.86 19.01 9.87
C ALA A 38 12.38 18.97 9.62
N VAL A 39 12.82 18.36 8.53
CA VAL A 39 14.24 18.33 8.11
C VAL A 39 14.62 19.46 7.16
N GLY A 40 13.76 20.48 7.01
CA GLY A 40 14.00 21.65 6.15
C GLY A 40 13.67 21.44 4.66
N GLY A 41 12.99 20.34 4.32
CA GLY A 41 12.53 20.08 2.97
C GLY A 41 11.25 20.84 2.60
N VAL A 42 10.95 20.90 1.30
CA VAL A 42 9.70 21.48 0.79
C VAL A 42 8.62 20.41 0.80
N GLY A 43 7.67 20.46 1.74
CA GLY A 43 6.63 19.44 1.91
C GLY A 43 5.87 19.09 0.62
N GLY A 44 5.63 20.08 -0.24
CA GLY A 44 5.00 19.87 -1.56
C GLY A 44 5.76 18.90 -2.49
N LYS A 45 7.09 18.77 -2.33
CA LYS A 45 7.90 17.80 -3.08
C LYS A 45 7.75 16.37 -2.55
N ALA A 46 7.37 16.19 -1.29
CA ALA A 46 7.16 14.88 -0.68
C ALA A 46 5.78 14.27 -0.99
N ILE A 47 4.83 15.05 -1.52
CA ILE A 47 3.47 14.58 -1.83
C ILE A 47 3.43 13.26 -2.62
N PRO A 48 4.24 13.06 -3.68
CA PRO A 48 4.21 11.79 -4.41
C PRO A 48 4.72 10.60 -3.59
N ALA A 49 5.70 10.79 -2.70
CA ALA A 49 6.16 9.75 -1.77
C ALA A 49 5.11 9.45 -0.70
N ALA A 50 4.49 10.49 -0.13
CA ALA A 50 3.38 10.35 0.81
C ALA A 50 2.18 9.61 0.17
N ALA A 51 1.86 9.90 -1.09
CA ALA A 51 0.84 9.19 -1.84
C ALA A 51 1.26 7.73 -2.11
N ALA A 52 2.53 7.48 -2.45
CA ALA A 52 3.04 6.12 -2.63
C ALA A 52 2.89 5.28 -1.35
N LEU A 53 3.13 5.87 -0.17
CA LEU A 53 2.91 5.20 1.13
C LEU A 53 1.44 4.85 1.39
N GLU A 54 0.49 5.75 1.10
CA GLU A 54 -0.94 5.41 1.26
C GLU A 54 -1.39 4.36 0.25
N VAL A 55 -0.84 4.41 -0.97
CA VAL A 55 -1.13 3.40 -2.00
C VAL A 55 -0.59 2.04 -1.58
N LEU A 56 0.63 2.00 -1.02
CA LEU A 56 1.23 0.79 -0.47
C LEU A 56 0.35 0.25 0.69
N HIS A 57 -0.01 1.10 1.65
CA HIS A 57 -0.91 0.69 2.73
C HIS A 57 -2.27 0.18 2.21
N THR A 58 -2.84 0.82 1.19
CA THR A 58 -4.14 0.41 0.64
C THR A 58 -4.04 -0.91 -0.11
N PHE A 59 -2.93 -1.17 -0.81
CA PHE A 59 -2.67 -2.47 -1.42
C PHE A 59 -2.64 -3.57 -0.36
N THR A 60 -1.92 -3.38 0.76
CA THR A 60 -1.84 -4.41 1.81
C THR A 60 -3.21 -4.70 2.38
N LEU A 61 -4.04 -3.68 2.64
CA LEU A 61 -5.42 -3.87 3.12
C LEU A 61 -6.28 -4.69 2.16
N ILE A 62 -6.15 -4.50 0.84
CA ILE A 62 -6.92 -5.29 -0.13
C ILE A 62 -6.53 -6.77 -0.08
N HIS A 63 -5.24 -7.07 0.04
CA HIS A 63 -4.74 -8.43 0.12
C HIS A 63 -5.02 -9.06 1.50
N ASP A 64 -4.85 -8.32 2.59
CA ASP A 64 -5.20 -8.74 3.94
C ASP A 64 -6.68 -9.11 4.03
N ASP A 65 -7.58 -8.29 3.46
CA ASP A 65 -9.02 -8.61 3.42
C ASP A 65 -9.31 -9.99 2.80
N ILE A 66 -8.52 -10.40 1.79
CA ILE A 66 -8.67 -11.72 1.14
C ILE A 66 -8.13 -12.81 2.07
N ILE A 67 -6.95 -12.61 2.66
CA ILE A 67 -6.29 -13.56 3.55
C ILE A 67 -7.19 -13.85 4.77
N ASP A 68 -7.71 -12.80 5.39
CA ASP A 68 -8.52 -12.85 6.61
C ASP A 68 -10.00 -13.19 6.33
N ARG A 69 -10.40 -13.17 5.04
CA ARG A 69 -11.79 -13.33 4.57
C ARG A 69 -12.75 -12.27 5.15
N ASP A 70 -12.22 -11.06 5.36
CA ASP A 70 -12.96 -9.92 5.88
C ASP A 70 -13.96 -9.39 4.82
N LEU A 71 -15.26 -9.51 5.07
CA LEU A 71 -16.29 -9.01 4.15
C LEU A 71 -16.49 -7.48 4.21
N VAL A 72 -15.97 -6.83 5.25
CA VAL A 72 -16.23 -5.40 5.55
C VAL A 72 -14.94 -4.67 5.89
N ARG A 73 -14.72 -3.52 5.26
CA ARG A 73 -13.59 -2.61 5.53
C ARG A 73 -14.08 -1.17 5.52
N ARG A 74 -13.68 -0.39 6.54
CA ARG A 74 -14.02 1.05 6.68
C ARG A 74 -15.53 1.33 6.56
N GLY A 75 -16.37 0.43 7.10
CA GLY A 75 -17.83 0.56 7.12
C GLY A 75 -18.53 0.20 5.80
N GLY A 76 -17.80 -0.24 4.77
CA GLY A 76 -18.34 -0.74 3.51
C GLY A 76 -17.83 -2.15 3.17
N PRO A 77 -18.29 -2.77 2.06
CA PRO A 77 -17.80 -4.08 1.65
C PRO A 77 -16.30 -4.02 1.33
N SER A 78 -15.56 -5.09 1.64
CA SER A 78 -14.18 -5.23 1.15
C SER A 78 -14.15 -5.38 -0.37
N VAL A 79 -12.97 -5.23 -0.98
CA VAL A 79 -12.84 -5.32 -2.45
C VAL A 79 -13.22 -6.72 -2.95
N HIS A 80 -12.81 -7.77 -2.24
CA HIS A 80 -13.13 -9.14 -2.65
C HIS A 80 -14.62 -9.47 -2.42
N ALA A 81 -15.25 -8.91 -1.39
CA ALA A 81 -16.69 -9.09 -1.17
C ALA A 81 -17.52 -8.43 -2.28
N GLN A 82 -17.06 -7.30 -2.82
CA GLN A 82 -17.79 -6.54 -3.83
C GLN A 82 -17.51 -7.01 -5.27
N TRP A 83 -16.28 -7.43 -5.59
CA TRP A 83 -15.87 -7.78 -6.96
C TRP A 83 -15.26 -9.18 -7.13
N GLY A 84 -15.23 -9.99 -6.06
CA GLY A 84 -14.63 -11.32 -6.03
C GLY A 84 -13.11 -11.30 -5.81
N GLU A 85 -12.58 -12.41 -5.30
CA GLU A 85 -11.15 -12.59 -5.01
C GLU A 85 -10.24 -12.32 -6.23
N PRO A 86 -10.51 -12.84 -7.45
CA PRO A 86 -9.60 -12.61 -8.59
C PRO A 86 -9.43 -11.12 -8.92
N THR A 87 -10.53 -10.35 -8.85
CA THR A 87 -10.49 -8.90 -9.07
C THR A 87 -9.71 -8.19 -7.98
N ALA A 88 -9.89 -8.60 -6.72
CA ALA A 88 -9.20 -8.00 -5.58
C ALA A 88 -7.69 -8.25 -5.62
N ILE A 89 -7.25 -9.46 -6.01
CA ILE A 89 -5.83 -9.78 -6.24
C ILE A 89 -5.23 -8.82 -7.28
N ILE A 90 -5.85 -8.74 -8.46
CA ILE A 90 -5.36 -7.90 -9.56
C ILE A 90 -5.40 -6.41 -9.18
N ALA A 91 -6.39 -5.96 -8.42
CA ALA A 91 -6.46 -4.59 -7.92
C ALA A 91 -5.32 -4.28 -6.93
N GLY A 92 -4.99 -5.20 -6.04
CA GLY A 92 -3.84 -5.07 -5.14
C GLY A 92 -2.52 -5.02 -5.92
N ASP A 93 -2.30 -5.91 -6.89
CA ASP A 93 -1.09 -5.93 -7.73
C ASP A 93 -0.96 -4.64 -8.56
N PHE A 94 -2.09 -4.13 -9.08
CA PHE A 94 -2.13 -2.87 -9.79
C PHE A 94 -1.74 -1.70 -8.89
N LEU A 95 -2.25 -1.65 -7.65
CA LEU A 95 -1.86 -0.64 -6.68
C LEU A 95 -0.39 -0.78 -6.27
N PHE A 96 0.12 -2.00 -6.11
CA PHE A 96 1.53 -2.25 -5.82
C PHE A 96 2.44 -1.66 -6.92
N ALA A 97 2.11 -1.86 -8.19
CA ALA A 97 2.82 -1.21 -9.30
C ALA A 97 2.68 0.33 -9.27
N LYS A 98 1.52 0.85 -8.84
CA LYS A 98 1.28 2.29 -8.70
C LYS A 98 2.13 2.95 -7.61
N VAL A 99 2.54 2.23 -6.56
CA VAL A 99 3.48 2.72 -5.54
C VAL A 99 4.75 3.22 -6.22
N PHE A 100 5.39 2.37 -7.02
CA PHE A 100 6.64 2.71 -7.70
C PHE A 100 6.45 3.73 -8.80
N GLN A 101 5.30 3.74 -9.50
CA GLN A 101 4.98 4.80 -10.46
C GLN A 101 4.85 6.17 -9.78
N ALA A 102 4.21 6.24 -8.60
CA ALA A 102 4.07 7.47 -7.84
C ALA A 102 5.42 7.95 -7.29
N ALA A 103 6.21 7.05 -6.70
CA ALA A 103 7.54 7.36 -6.18
C ALA A 103 8.52 7.77 -7.29
N SER A 104 8.50 7.10 -8.46
CA SER A 104 9.42 7.44 -9.56
C SER A 104 8.96 8.67 -10.35
N LYS A 105 7.92 8.53 -11.17
CA LYS A 105 7.43 9.58 -12.07
C LYS A 105 6.89 10.76 -11.28
N GLY A 106 6.17 10.51 -10.18
CA GLY A 106 5.57 11.57 -9.38
C GLY A 106 6.62 12.47 -8.72
N LEU A 107 7.66 11.91 -8.09
CA LEU A 107 8.74 12.70 -7.49
C LEU A 107 9.56 13.44 -8.56
N ARG A 108 9.83 12.80 -9.71
CA ARG A 108 10.52 13.46 -10.84
C ARG A 108 9.77 14.72 -11.30
N LEU A 109 8.44 14.65 -11.41
CA LEU A 109 7.60 15.81 -11.76
C LEU A 109 7.64 16.94 -10.72
N ARG A 110 8.10 16.66 -9.50
CA ARG A 110 8.31 17.65 -8.44
C ARG A 110 9.75 18.17 -8.35
N GLY A 111 10.61 17.81 -9.30
CA GLY A 111 12.01 18.24 -9.33
C GLY A 111 12.82 17.69 -8.15
N VAL A 112 12.52 16.45 -7.75
CA VAL A 112 13.33 15.67 -6.80
C VAL A 112 14.48 15.01 -7.57
N SER A 113 15.69 14.98 -7.00
CA SER A 113 16.85 14.40 -7.68
C SER A 113 16.73 12.89 -7.88
N GLU A 114 17.29 12.36 -8.97
CA GLU A 114 17.24 10.92 -9.27
C GLU A 114 17.84 10.08 -8.14
N GLN A 115 18.93 10.54 -7.49
CA GLN A 115 19.51 9.84 -6.33
C GLN A 115 18.52 9.74 -5.16
N THR A 116 17.70 10.77 -4.93
CA THR A 116 16.68 10.73 -3.88
C THR A 116 15.52 9.82 -4.28
N ILE A 117 15.12 9.84 -5.56
CA ILE A 117 14.07 8.96 -6.08
C ILE A 117 14.46 7.50 -5.91
N VAL A 118 15.70 7.12 -6.25
CA VAL A 118 16.22 5.76 -6.07
C VAL A 118 16.12 5.35 -4.59
N ARG A 119 16.61 6.18 -3.67
CA ARG A 119 16.53 5.88 -2.22
C ARG A 119 15.09 5.71 -1.73
N VAL A 120 14.14 6.52 -2.20
CA VAL A 120 12.73 6.37 -1.84
C VAL A 120 12.16 5.05 -2.36
N VAL A 121 12.49 4.68 -3.60
CA VAL A 121 12.06 3.40 -4.18
C VAL A 121 12.66 2.21 -3.42
N GLU A 122 13.95 2.26 -3.09
CA GLU A 122 14.62 1.24 -2.28
C GLU A 122 13.96 1.10 -0.90
N THR A 123 13.68 2.22 -0.23
CA THR A 123 13.01 2.24 1.08
C THR A 123 11.60 1.62 1.01
N LEU A 124 10.81 1.97 -0.02
CA LEU A 124 9.47 1.40 -0.22
C LEU A 124 9.54 -0.11 -0.53
N ALA A 125 10.53 -0.55 -1.30
CA ALA A 125 10.74 -1.95 -1.59
C ALA A 125 11.13 -2.73 -0.33
N GLU A 126 12.06 -2.22 0.48
CA GLU A 126 12.46 -2.83 1.74
C GLU A 126 11.29 -2.90 2.74
N ALA A 127 10.52 -1.82 2.89
CA ALA A 127 9.32 -1.81 3.70
C ALA A 127 8.32 -2.88 3.23
N THR A 128 8.12 -3.03 1.92
CA THR A 128 7.24 -4.07 1.36
C THR A 128 7.73 -5.47 1.73
N LEU A 129 9.03 -5.76 1.59
CA LEU A 129 9.59 -7.06 1.97
C LEU A 129 9.35 -7.35 3.46
N LYS A 130 9.55 -6.37 4.33
CA LYS A 130 9.31 -6.51 5.78
C LYS A 130 7.84 -6.70 6.11
N ILE A 131 6.93 -5.99 5.45
CA ILE A 131 5.50 -6.22 5.61
C ILE A 131 5.12 -7.64 5.21
N CYS A 132 5.63 -8.14 4.09
CA CYS A 132 5.36 -9.52 3.65
C CYS A 132 5.90 -10.56 4.64
N GLU A 133 7.12 -10.37 5.17
CA GLU A 133 7.68 -11.19 6.25
C GLU A 133 6.76 -11.17 7.49
N GLY A 134 6.34 -9.97 7.91
CA GLY A 134 5.46 -9.79 9.07
C GLY A 134 4.09 -10.43 8.89
N GLN A 135 3.47 -10.28 7.71
CA GLN A 135 2.18 -10.90 7.39
C GLN A 135 2.27 -12.42 7.38
N MET A 136 3.36 -13.00 6.85
CA MET A 136 3.55 -14.44 6.88
C MET A 136 3.70 -14.96 8.31
N LEU A 137 4.48 -14.27 9.16
CA LEU A 137 4.62 -14.62 10.57
C LEU A 137 3.28 -14.56 11.31
N ASP A 138 2.45 -13.54 11.04
CA ASP A 138 1.12 -13.42 11.65
C ASP A 138 0.23 -14.63 11.30
N MET A 139 0.20 -15.02 10.02
CA MET A 139 -0.54 -16.22 9.56
C MET A 139 0.00 -17.52 10.17
N GLU A 140 1.31 -17.65 10.36
CA GLU A 140 1.91 -18.80 11.03
C GLU A 140 1.56 -18.84 12.52
N PHE A 141 1.49 -17.67 13.17
CA PHE A 141 1.15 -17.52 14.58
C PHE A 141 -0.30 -17.93 14.88
N GLU A 142 -1.24 -17.71 13.95
CA GLU A 142 -2.62 -18.20 14.09
C GLU A 142 -2.72 -19.72 14.26
N ARG A 143 -1.73 -20.48 13.78
CA ARG A 143 -1.68 -21.95 13.89
C ARG A 143 -1.01 -22.45 15.17
N ARG A 144 -0.43 -21.54 15.96
CA ARG A 144 0.31 -21.86 17.18
C ARG A 144 -0.59 -21.65 18.40
N SER A 145 -0.43 -22.51 19.40
CA SER A 145 -1.13 -22.38 20.69
C SER A 145 -0.49 -21.33 21.61
N MET A 146 0.77 -20.97 21.37
CA MET A 146 1.52 -19.99 22.15
C MET A 146 2.52 -19.24 21.26
N VAL A 147 2.58 -17.92 21.44
CA VAL A 147 3.52 -16.99 20.82
C VAL A 147 4.10 -16.15 21.95
N SER A 148 5.43 -16.00 22.00
CA SER A 148 6.06 -15.17 23.03
C SER A 148 5.85 -13.68 22.75
N GLU A 149 6.04 -12.84 23.77
CA GLU A 149 5.95 -11.39 23.60
C GLU A 149 6.99 -10.89 22.59
N GLU A 150 8.21 -11.42 22.63
CA GLU A 150 9.30 -11.07 21.71
C GLU A 150 8.96 -11.45 20.26
N GLU A 151 8.38 -12.63 20.04
CA GLU A 151 7.91 -13.07 18.73
C GLU A 151 6.81 -12.16 18.19
N TYR A 152 5.83 -11.83 19.04
CA TYR A 152 4.73 -10.93 18.69
C TYR A 152 5.23 -9.52 18.33
N LEU A 153 6.12 -8.95 19.14
CA LEU A 153 6.69 -7.62 18.90
C LEU A 153 7.50 -7.59 17.58
N ALA A 154 8.30 -8.62 17.33
CA ALA A 154 9.06 -8.75 16.08
C ALA A 154 8.13 -8.85 14.85
N MET A 155 7.00 -9.54 14.98
CA MET A 155 5.99 -9.62 13.91
C MET A 155 5.31 -8.26 13.69
N VAL A 156 4.81 -7.60 14.73
CA VAL A 156 4.09 -6.31 14.61
C VAL A 156 5.00 -5.20 14.07
N GLU A 157 6.27 -5.19 14.48
CA GLU A 157 7.28 -4.27 13.94
C GLU A 157 7.34 -4.40 12.41
N ARG A 158 7.47 -5.62 11.90
CA ARG A 158 7.53 -5.92 10.46
C ARG A 158 6.21 -5.65 9.73
N LYS A 159 5.10 -6.17 10.25
CA LYS A 159 3.77 -6.08 9.61
C LYS A 159 3.25 -4.64 9.56
N THR A 160 3.53 -3.84 10.59
CA THR A 160 2.89 -2.53 10.78
C THR A 160 3.86 -1.36 10.86
N ALA A 161 4.91 -1.47 11.69
CA ALA A 161 5.77 -0.33 12.02
C ALA A 161 6.70 0.06 10.86
N TYR A 162 7.16 -0.89 10.04
CA TYR A 162 8.02 -0.62 8.88
C TYR A 162 7.38 0.28 7.79
N LEU A 163 6.07 0.54 7.87
CA LEU A 163 5.37 1.46 6.97
C LEU A 163 5.19 2.87 7.56
N PHE A 164 5.83 3.17 8.70
CA PHE A 164 5.81 4.48 9.37
C PHE A 164 7.14 5.23 9.27
#